data_AF-A0A7V1D2K5-F1
#
_entry.id   AF-A0A7V1D2K5-F1
#
_cell.length_a   1.000
_cell.length_b   1.000
_cell.length_c   1.000
_cell.angle_alpha   90.00
_cell.angle_beta   90.00
_cell.angle_gamma   90.00
#
_symmetry.space_group_name_H-M   'P 1'
#
loop_
_entity.id
_entity.type
_entity.pdbx_description
1 polymer ?
#
loop_
_entity_poly.entity_id
_entity_poly.type
_entity_poly.pdbx_seq_one_letter_code
_entity_poly.pdbx_strand_id
1 'polypeptide(L)'
;MELSALTAISPVDGRYGSKTTELRSIFSEFGLIKYRVTVEVRWLQALAAADAIQEVPAFSDEANALLNAIVDNFSEADAQRVKDIERTTNHDVKAVEYLLKQKVANNAELHAINEFIHFACTSE
;
A
#
# COMPACT_ATOMS: atom_id res chain seq x y z
N MET A 1 -0.11 -2.47 29.84
CA MET A 1 1.22 -3.06 29.59
C MET A 1 1.46 -2.95 28.10
N GLU A 2 2.61 -2.44 27.68
CA GLU A 2 2.95 -2.35 26.25
C GLU A 2 3.32 -3.72 25.68
N LEU A 3 3.21 -3.88 24.36
CA LEU A 3 3.61 -5.11 23.66
C LEU A 3 5.13 -5.28 23.70
N SER A 4 5.58 -6.46 24.12
CA SER A 4 6.98 -6.88 24.17
C SER A 4 7.06 -8.39 24.02
N ALA A 5 8.26 -8.95 23.88
CA ALA A 5 8.43 -10.40 23.81
C ALA A 5 7.92 -11.14 25.07
N LEU A 6 7.91 -10.48 26.23
CA LEU A 6 7.43 -11.04 27.50
C LEU A 6 5.92 -10.89 27.70
N THR A 7 5.31 -9.88 27.07
CA THR A 7 3.89 -9.52 27.26
C THR A 7 3.00 -9.91 26.09
N ALA A 8 3.60 -10.38 24.99
CA ALA A 8 2.87 -10.94 23.85
C ALA A 8 2.03 -12.16 24.27
N ILE A 9 0.76 -12.17 23.86
CA ILE A 9 -0.17 -13.28 24.13
C ILE A 9 0.27 -14.53 23.36
N SER A 10 0.62 -14.37 22.08
CA SER A 10 1.10 -15.46 21.24
C SER A 10 2.62 -15.65 21.41
N PRO A 11 3.10 -16.88 21.61
CA PRO A 11 4.53 -17.13 21.66
C PRO A 11 5.21 -16.95 20.29
N VAL A 12 4.46 -16.91 19.19
CA VAL A 12 4.95 -16.63 17.83
C VAL A 12 5.63 -15.26 17.77
N ASP A 13 5.08 -14.26 18.47
CA ASP A 13 5.62 -12.91 18.55
C ASP A 13 6.44 -12.66 19.83
N GLY A 14 6.28 -13.54 20.82
CA GLY A 14 6.99 -13.51 22.11
C GLY A 14 8.21 -14.44 22.15
N ARG A 15 8.06 -15.57 22.86
CA ARG A 15 9.12 -16.56 23.11
C ARG A 15 9.90 -16.98 21.85
N TYR A 16 9.21 -17.08 20.72
CA TYR A 16 9.75 -17.52 19.43
C TYR A 16 9.86 -16.38 18.41
N GLY A 17 9.67 -15.12 18.80
CA GLY A 17 9.66 -13.97 17.90
C GLY A 17 10.96 -13.78 17.09
N SER A 18 12.10 -14.22 17.63
CA SER A 18 13.38 -14.23 16.91
C SER A 18 13.49 -15.33 15.85
N LYS A 19 12.63 -16.35 15.90
CA LYS A 19 12.55 -17.42 14.89
C LYS A 19 11.58 -17.09 13.75
N THR A 20 10.78 -16.06 13.92
CA THR A 20 9.70 -15.67 12.99
C THR A 20 9.89 -14.25 12.44
N THR A 21 11.06 -13.65 12.65
CA THR A 21 11.34 -12.25 12.25
C THR A 21 11.10 -12.00 10.76
N GLU A 22 11.51 -12.93 9.88
CA GLU A 22 11.30 -12.81 8.43
C GLU A 22 9.81 -12.75 8.04
N LEU A 23 8.96 -13.44 8.81
CA LEU A 23 7.51 -13.50 8.58
C LEU A 23 6.81 -12.16 8.85
N ARG A 24 7.42 -11.28 9.66
CA ARG A 24 6.83 -9.97 10.00
C ARG A 24 6.64 -9.10 8.77
N SER A 25 7.54 -9.17 7.79
CA SER A 25 7.42 -8.41 6.55
C SER A 25 6.36 -8.95 5.58
N ILE A 26 5.75 -10.09 5.90
CA ILE A 26 4.87 -10.85 5.00
C ILE A 26 3.45 -10.96 5.58
N PHE A 27 3.34 -11.49 6.80
CA PHE A 27 2.05 -11.90 7.38
C PHE A 27 1.55 -10.97 8.50
N SER A 28 2.31 -9.93 8.84
CA SER A 28 1.82 -8.91 9.76
C SER A 28 0.87 -7.93 9.07
N GLU A 29 0.25 -7.06 9.84
CA GLU A 29 -0.47 -5.89 9.33
C GLU A 29 0.38 -5.05 8.38
N PHE A 30 1.67 -4.85 8.69
CA PHE A 30 2.60 -4.17 7.78
C PHE A 30 2.73 -4.91 6.45
N GLY A 31 2.86 -6.24 6.49
CA GLY A 31 2.94 -7.07 5.30
C GLY A 31 1.67 -6.98 4.44
N LEU A 32 0.50 -7.08 5.08
CA LEU A 32 -0.79 -6.93 4.41
C LEU A 32 -0.91 -5.58 3.70
N ILE A 33 -0.62 -4.48 4.40
CA ILE A 33 -0.68 -3.12 3.83
C ILE A 33 0.33 -2.97 2.69
N LYS A 34 1.57 -3.47 2.86
CA LYS A 34 2.60 -3.44 1.82
C LYS A 34 2.12 -4.11 0.52
N TYR A 35 1.53 -5.30 0.63
CA TYR A 35 1.05 -6.01 -0.55
C TYR A 35 -0.21 -5.38 -1.15
N ARG A 36 -1.10 -4.79 -0.35
CA ARG A 36 -2.23 -4.00 -0.87
C ARG A 36 -1.76 -2.79 -1.68
N VAL A 37 -0.80 -2.03 -1.14
CA VAL A 37 -0.14 -0.92 -1.87
C VAL A 37 0.47 -1.43 -3.18
N THR A 38 1.11 -2.59 -3.15
CA THR A 38 1.68 -3.22 -4.34
C THR A 38 0.59 -3.50 -5.38
N VAL A 39 -0.50 -4.17 -4.99
CA VAL A 39 -1.61 -4.51 -5.88
C VAL A 39 -2.23 -3.27 -6.50
N GLU A 40 -2.54 -2.25 -5.70
CA GLU A 40 -3.13 -0.99 -6.20
C GLU A 40 -2.22 -0.27 -7.21
N VAL A 41 -0.92 -0.21 -6.94
CA VAL A 41 0.05 0.38 -7.87
C VAL A 41 0.10 -0.41 -9.17
N ARG A 42 0.18 -1.75 -9.10
CA ARG A 42 0.21 -2.60 -10.29
C ARG A 42 -1.10 -2.56 -11.06
N TRP A 43 -2.23 -2.42 -10.36
CA TRP A 43 -3.54 -2.25 -10.98
C TRP A 43 -3.60 -0.97 -11.81
N LEU A 44 -3.15 0.16 -11.24
CA LEU A 44 -3.10 1.43 -11.95
C LEU A 44 -2.20 1.37 -13.20
N GLN A 45 -1.03 0.73 -13.10
CA GLN A 45 -0.14 0.50 -14.24
C GLN A 45 -0.77 -0.41 -15.30
N ALA A 46 -1.53 -1.43 -14.88
CA ALA A 46 -2.23 -2.31 -15.80
C ALA A 46 -3.35 -1.58 -16.56
N LEU A 47 -4.08 -0.67 -15.90
CA LEU A 47 -5.06 0.20 -16.56
C LEU A 47 -4.39 1.09 -17.62
N ALA A 48 -3.26 1.72 -17.28
CA ALA A 48 -2.51 2.57 -18.20
C ALA A 48 -1.92 1.82 -19.39
N ALA A 49 -1.57 0.54 -19.21
CA ALA A 49 -1.04 -0.32 -20.26
C ALA A 49 -2.13 -0.89 -21.19
N ALA A 50 -3.41 -0.73 -20.85
CA ALA A 50 -4.52 -1.23 -21.64
C ALA A 50 -4.97 -0.18 -22.68
N ASP A 51 -4.59 -0.37 -23.94
CA ASP A 51 -4.95 0.54 -25.05
C ASP A 51 -6.46 0.81 -25.18
N ALA A 52 -7.32 -0.05 -24.64
CA ALA A 52 -8.78 0.15 -24.66
C ALA A 52 -9.29 1.20 -23.65
N ILE A 53 -8.50 1.56 -22.63
CA ILE A 53 -8.89 2.47 -21.54
C ILE A 53 -8.29 3.85 -21.82
N GLN A 54 -8.99 4.67 -22.60
CA GLN A 54 -8.47 5.96 -23.08
C GLN A 54 -8.39 7.02 -21.97
N GLU A 55 -9.17 6.86 -20.90
CA GLU A 55 -9.17 7.74 -19.72
C GLU A 55 -7.90 7.59 -18.86
N VAL A 56 -7.15 6.50 -19.01
CA VAL A 56 -5.88 6.25 -18.34
C VAL A 56 -4.81 6.02 -19.41
N PRO A 57 -4.17 7.08 -19.94
CA PRO A 57 -3.15 6.93 -20.98
C PRO A 57 -1.91 6.20 -20.45
N ALA A 58 -1.13 5.64 -21.38
CA ALA A 58 0.14 5.00 -21.07
C ALA A 58 1.06 5.95 -20.30
N PHE A 59 1.62 5.44 -19.20
CA PHE A 59 2.43 6.25 -18.31
C PHE A 59 3.83 6.52 -18.86
N SER A 60 4.33 7.73 -18.58
CA SER A 60 5.73 8.09 -18.78
C SER A 60 6.69 7.19 -17.96
N ASP A 61 7.97 7.19 -18.35
CA ASP A 61 9.01 6.49 -17.60
C ASP A 61 9.15 7.08 -16.19
N GLU A 62 8.97 8.40 -16.05
CA GLU A 62 9.02 9.10 -14.77
C GLU A 62 7.86 8.71 -13.84
N ALA A 63 6.63 8.62 -14.37
CA ALA A 63 5.48 8.16 -13.60
C ALA A 63 5.63 6.70 -13.17
N ASN A 64 6.09 5.84 -14.08
CA ASN A 64 6.38 4.43 -13.75
C ASN A 64 7.48 4.30 -12.70
N ALA A 65 8.55 5.10 -12.80
CA ALA A 65 9.63 5.10 -11.81
C ALA A 65 9.13 5.53 -10.42
N LEU A 66 8.27 6.55 -10.34
CA LEU A 66 7.65 6.97 -9.08
C LEU A 66 6.78 5.87 -8.47
N LEU A 67 5.90 5.25 -9.28
CA LEU A 67 5.04 4.15 -8.84
C LEU A 67 5.86 2.94 -8.34
N ASN A 68 6.91 2.57 -9.06
CA ASN A 68 7.83 1.52 -8.63
C ASN A 68 8.54 1.87 -7.32
N ALA A 69 9.00 3.12 -7.17
CA ALA A 69 9.63 3.58 -5.95
C ALA A 69 8.70 3.55 -4.73
N ILE A 70 7.39 3.75 -4.89
CA ILE A 70 6.39 3.60 -3.82
C ILE A 70 6.37 2.15 -3.31
N VAL A 71 6.42 1.17 -4.22
CA VAL A 71 6.41 -0.27 -3.88
C VAL A 71 7.73 -0.69 -3.27
N ASP A 72 8.85 -0.35 -3.92
CA ASP A 72 10.18 -0.82 -3.54
C ASP A 72 10.65 -0.23 -2.21
N ASN A 73 10.23 1.01 -1.90
CA ASN A 73 10.63 1.73 -0.69
C ASN A 73 9.50 1.83 0.35
N PHE A 74 8.45 1.00 0.25
CA PHE A 74 7.37 1.00 1.22
C PHE A 74 7.89 0.73 2.65
N SER A 75 7.58 1.63 3.58
CA SER A 75 8.20 1.67 4.92
C SER A 75 7.20 1.54 6.06
N GLU A 76 7.69 1.29 7.29
CA GLU A 76 6.84 1.27 8.49
C GLU A 76 6.11 2.60 8.71
N ALA A 77 6.73 3.73 8.33
CA ALA A 77 6.11 5.05 8.39
C ALA A 77 4.92 5.16 7.42
N ASP A 78 5.00 4.54 6.25
CA ASP A 78 3.90 4.48 5.29
C ASP A 78 2.75 3.61 5.82
N ALA A 79 3.07 2.44 6.38
CA ALA A 79 2.07 1.59 7.02
C ALA A 79 1.38 2.30 8.19
N GLN A 80 2.13 3.02 9.03
CA GLN A 80 1.56 3.84 10.09
C GLN A 80 0.66 4.94 9.52
N ARG A 81 1.07 5.58 8.43
CA ARG A 81 0.25 6.60 7.76
C ARG A 81 -1.09 6.02 7.26
N VAL A 82 -1.11 4.80 6.75
CA VAL A 82 -2.36 4.09 6.41
C VAL A 82 -3.23 3.93 7.65
N LYS A 83 -2.68 3.44 8.78
CA LYS A 83 -3.45 3.30 10.03
C LYS A 83 -4.01 4.64 10.52
N ASP A 84 -3.26 5.73 10.37
CA ASP A 84 -3.72 7.07 10.75
C ASP A 84 -4.92 7.54 9.91
N ILE A 85 -4.89 7.25 8.60
CA ILE A 85 -6.01 7.54 7.69
C ILE A 85 -7.21 6.64 8.01
N GLU A 86 -6.96 5.35 8.26
CA GLU A 86 -7.98 4.35 8.58
C GLU A 86 -8.80 4.73 9.81
N ARG A 87 -8.20 5.40 10.80
CA ARG A 87 -8.94 5.93 11.96
C ARG A 87 -10.06 6.90 11.57
N THR A 88 -9.97 7.52 10.40
CA THR A 88 -10.98 8.45 9.87
C THR A 88 -11.92 7.75 8.89
N THR A 89 -11.41 6.87 8.02
CA THR A 89 -12.22 6.19 7.01
C THR A 89 -12.96 4.96 7.53
N ASN A 90 -12.49 4.38 8.64
CA ASN A 90 -12.95 3.10 9.20
C ASN A 90 -12.94 1.96 8.17
N HIS A 91 -11.99 2.01 7.22
CA HIS A 91 -11.80 1.04 6.15
C HIS A 91 -10.35 1.07 5.67
N ASP A 92 -9.70 -0.09 5.69
CA ASP A 92 -8.28 -0.32 5.42
C ASP A 92 -7.88 -0.09 3.95
N VAL A 93 -8.60 -0.69 2.99
CA VAL A 93 -8.37 -0.50 1.55
C VAL A 93 -8.57 0.95 1.16
N LYS A 94 -9.63 1.60 1.68
CA LYS A 94 -9.84 3.03 1.44
C LYS A 94 -8.67 3.87 1.97
N ALA A 95 -8.08 3.51 3.11
CA ALA A 95 -6.92 4.20 3.64
C ALA A 95 -5.67 4.04 2.76
N VAL A 96 -5.49 2.87 2.12
CA VAL A 96 -4.45 2.66 1.11
C VAL A 96 -4.66 3.55 -0.11
N GLU A 97 -5.89 3.66 -0.63
CA GLU A 97 -6.19 4.57 -1.74
C GLU A 97 -5.78 6.01 -1.42
N TYR A 98 -6.12 6.50 -0.22
CA TYR A 98 -5.75 7.84 0.22
C TYR A 98 -4.24 8.02 0.39
N LEU A 99 -3.52 7.01 0.88
CA LEU A 99 -2.05 7.05 0.92
C LEU A 99 -1.48 7.23 -0.49
N LEU A 100 -1.97 6.45 -1.46
CA LEU A 100 -1.49 6.54 -2.84
C LEU A 100 -1.80 7.90 -3.46
N LYS A 101 -3.00 8.43 -3.26
CA LYS A 101 -3.35 9.80 -3.67
C LYS A 101 -2.38 10.85 -3.11
N GLN A 102 -1.94 10.70 -1.84
CA GLN A 102 -0.93 11.58 -1.25
C GLN A 102 0.46 11.42 -1.87
N LYS A 103 0.89 10.17 -2.12
CA LYS A 103 2.21 9.85 -2.67
C LYS A 103 2.39 10.35 -4.10
N VAL A 104 1.31 10.40 -4.90
CA VAL A 104 1.37 10.81 -6.32
C VAL A 104 0.95 12.26 -6.57
N ALA A 105 0.53 13.00 -5.53
CA ALA A 105 -0.06 14.34 -5.67
C ALA A 105 0.82 15.37 -6.43
N ASN A 106 2.14 15.23 -6.34
CA ASN A 106 3.09 16.15 -6.99
C ASN A 106 3.44 15.76 -8.43
N ASN A 107 2.99 14.60 -8.91
CA ASN A 107 3.13 14.18 -10.29
C ASN A 107 1.82 14.51 -11.03
N ALA A 108 1.87 15.48 -11.95
CA ALA A 108 0.67 16.00 -12.61
C ALA A 108 -0.07 14.93 -13.43
N GLU A 109 0.67 14.02 -14.08
CA GLU A 109 0.13 12.91 -14.87
C GLU A 109 -0.67 11.94 -14.00
N LEU A 110 -0.07 11.46 -12.90
CA LEU A 110 -0.74 10.55 -11.96
C LEU A 110 -1.85 11.24 -11.17
N HIS A 111 -1.69 12.52 -10.85
CA HIS A 111 -2.74 13.28 -10.18
C HIS A 111 -3.99 13.42 -11.06
N ALA A 112 -3.84 13.59 -12.37
CA ALA A 112 -4.96 13.72 -13.29
C ALA A 112 -5.87 12.47 -13.34
N ILE A 113 -5.31 11.30 -13.02
CA ILE A 113 -6.00 10.00 -13.04
C ILE A 113 -6.17 9.41 -11.62
N ASN A 114 -6.04 10.22 -10.57
CA ASN A 114 -6.04 9.73 -9.18
C ASN A 114 -7.35 9.04 -8.76
N GLU A 115 -8.47 9.32 -9.43
CA GLU A 115 -9.76 8.64 -9.19
C GLU A 115 -9.83 7.25 -9.85
N PHE A 116 -8.82 6.85 -10.63
CA PHE A 116 -8.69 5.49 -11.16
C PHE A 116 -7.92 4.54 -10.22
N ILE A 117 -7.39 5.05 -9.11
CA ILE A 117 -6.87 4.20 -8.03
C ILE A 117 -8.05 3.39 -7.49
N HIS A 118 -7.89 2.06 -7.38
CA HIS A 118 -8.95 1.12 -7.02
C HIS A 118 -10.16 1.07 -8.01
N PHE A 119 -9.99 1.53 -9.26
CA PHE A 119 -11.09 1.55 -10.23
C PHE A 119 -11.68 0.15 -10.46
N ALA A 120 -13.01 0.04 -10.29
CA ALA A 120 -13.79 -1.18 -10.46
C ALA A 120 -13.33 -2.39 -9.62
N CYS A 121 -12.48 -2.17 -8.63
CA CYS A 121 -12.07 -3.20 -7.68
C CYS A 121 -13.09 -3.36 -6.55
N THR A 122 -13.04 -4.50 -5.89
CA THR A 122 -13.67 -4.73 -4.58
C THR A 122 -12.55 -4.91 -3.55
N SER A 123 -12.87 -4.73 -2.27
CA SER A 123 -11.88 -4.79 -1.18
C SER A 123 -11.29 -6.19 -0.90
N GLU A 124 -11.87 -7.25 -1.48
CA GLU A 124 -11.49 -8.66 -1.26
C GLU A 124 -10.31 -9.11 -2.13
#